data_AF-A0AAD6ZCF7-F1
#
_entry.id   AF-A0AAD6ZCF7-F1
#
_cell.length_a   1.000
_cell.length_b   1.000
_cell.length_c   1.000
_cell.angle_alpha   90.00
_cell.angle_beta   90.00
_cell.angle_gamma   90.00
#
_symmetry.space_group_name_H-M   'P 1'
#
loop_
_entity.id
_entity.type
_entity.pdbx_description
1 polymer ?
#
loop_
_entity_poly.entity_id
_entity_poly.type
_entity_poly.pdbx_seq_one_letter_code
_entity_poly.pdbx_strand_id
1 'polypeptide(L)'
;EVPETTEEPPACFLFLYPQKDFKTGPSSYRWPDCPTYWSLDPSGADRLSTEAATRLGFPSFHCTTEIRGQSWDASVYEGLQKFHQGKGFDPYTQDLARHLRYPLYELASRGD
;
A
#
# COMPACT_ATOMS: atom_id res chain seq x y z
N GLU A 1 39.13 -17.30 23.54
CA GLU A 1 37.73 -17.25 23.08
C GLU A 1 37.59 -16.16 22.03
N VAL A 2 37.14 -16.54 20.84
CA VAL A 2 36.68 -15.60 19.81
C VAL A 2 35.18 -15.46 20.04
N PRO A 3 34.60 -14.25 20.15
CA PRO A 3 33.17 -14.14 20.35
C PRO A 3 32.48 -14.55 19.05
N GLU A 4 31.64 -15.59 19.11
CA GLU A 4 30.68 -15.90 18.07
C GLU A 4 29.65 -14.75 18.04
N THR A 5 29.88 -13.79 17.16
CA THR A 5 28.84 -12.84 16.77
C THR A 5 27.73 -13.64 16.12
N THR A 6 26.64 -13.88 16.85
CA THR A 6 25.40 -14.41 16.29
C THR A 6 24.80 -13.29 15.43
N GLU A 7 25.32 -13.13 14.20
CA GLU A 7 24.66 -12.31 13.19
C GLU A 7 23.35 -13.03 12.84
N GLU A 8 22.24 -12.53 13.38
CA GLU A 8 20.94 -12.80 12.80
C GLU A 8 21.02 -12.48 11.30
N PRO A 9 20.50 -13.35 10.42
CA PRO A 9 20.55 -13.11 8.99
C PRO A 9 19.99 -11.71 8.70
N PRO A 10 20.64 -10.91 7.84
CA PRO A 10 20.23 -9.53 7.62
C PRO A 10 18.74 -9.51 7.27
N ALA A 11 17.97 -8.76 8.05
CA ALA A 11 16.55 -8.60 7.82
C ALA A 11 16.35 -8.09 6.38
N CYS A 12 15.63 -8.87 5.59
CA CYS A 12 15.33 -8.53 4.21
C CYS A 12 13.85 -8.18 4.09
N PHE A 13 13.57 -7.07 3.43
CA PHE A 13 12.25 -6.47 3.33
C PHE A 13 11.76 -6.60 1.89
N LEU A 14 10.52 -7.06 1.73
CA LEU A 14 9.84 -7.09 0.44
C LEU A 14 9.06 -5.79 0.26
N PHE A 15 9.34 -5.07 -0.83
CA PHE A 15 8.65 -3.85 -1.20
C PHE A 15 7.80 -4.05 -2.43
N LEU A 16 6.69 -3.31 -2.48
CA LEU A 16 5.87 -3.14 -3.68
C LEU A 16 6.36 -1.89 -4.43
N TYR A 17 6.48 -1.98 -5.75
CA TYR A 17 6.78 -0.79 -6.54
C TYR A 17 5.66 0.26 -6.37
N PRO A 18 6.00 1.54 -6.13
CA PRO A 18 5.00 2.60 -6.09
C PRO A 18 4.33 2.71 -7.46
N GLN A 19 3.02 2.48 -7.47
CA GLN A 19 2.22 2.54 -8.69
C GLN A 19 1.91 3.99 -9.02
N LYS A 20 2.31 4.42 -10.22
CA LYS A 20 2.19 5.81 -10.67
C LYS A 20 0.93 6.07 -11.48
N ASP A 21 0.35 5.01 -12.05
CA ASP A 21 -0.74 5.10 -13.02
C ASP A 21 -2.03 4.49 -12.45
N PHE A 22 -2.64 5.19 -11.51
CA PHE A 22 -3.99 4.88 -11.08
C PHE A 22 -4.96 5.27 -12.20
N LYS A 23 -5.51 4.28 -12.92
CA LYS A 23 -6.64 4.54 -13.81
C LYS A 23 -7.91 4.51 -12.99
N THR A 24 -8.53 5.66 -12.82
CA THR A 24 -9.88 5.75 -12.28
C THR A 24 -10.83 4.96 -13.19
N GLY A 25 -11.53 3.98 -12.62
CA GLY A 25 -12.48 3.09 -13.30
C GLY A 25 -13.61 2.67 -12.34
N PRO A 26 -14.65 1.99 -12.83
CA PRO A 26 -15.88 1.78 -12.07
C PRO A 26 -15.62 0.87 -10.87
N SER A 27 -15.90 1.37 -9.66
CA SER A 27 -15.99 0.68 -8.36
C SER A 27 -14.91 -0.35 -8.02
N SER A 28 -13.91 -0.62 -8.82
CA SER A 28 -12.86 -1.58 -8.54
C SER A 28 -11.71 -1.36 -9.51
N TYR A 29 -10.49 -1.45 -9.00
CA TYR A 29 -9.27 -1.30 -9.76
C TYR A 29 -8.33 -2.45 -9.40
N ARG A 30 -7.93 -3.22 -10.40
CA ARG A 30 -6.91 -4.25 -10.26
C ARG A 30 -5.59 -3.67 -10.77
N TRP A 31 -4.60 -3.61 -9.90
CA TRP A 31 -3.25 -3.24 -10.33
C TRP A 31 -2.75 -4.30 -11.34
N PRO A 32 -2.20 -3.88 -12.50
CA PRO A 32 -1.44 -4.80 -13.34
C PRO A 32 -0.26 -5.35 -12.51
N ASP A 33 0.17 -6.58 -12.81
CA ASP A 33 1.22 -7.34 -12.09
C ASP A 33 2.11 -6.43 -11.24
N CYS A 34 1.86 -6.39 -9.93
CA CYS A 34 2.51 -5.42 -9.07
C CYS A 34 3.93 -5.92 -8.87
N PRO A 35 4.96 -5.26 -9.46
CA PRO A 35 6.30 -5.76 -9.32
C PRO A 35 6.70 -5.62 -7.87
N THR A 36 7.33 -6.66 -7.33
CA THR A 36 7.96 -6.63 -6.01
C THR A 36 9.47 -6.51 -6.17
N TYR A 37 10.13 -5.98 -5.15
CA TYR A 37 11.59 -6.02 -5.07
C TYR A 37 12.03 -6.24 -3.64
N TRP A 38 13.21 -6.82 -3.47
CA TRP A 38 13.83 -7.03 -2.18
C TRP A 38 14.78 -5.89 -1.85
N SER A 39 14.90 -5.55 -0.57
CA SER A 39 15.91 -4.62 -0.06
C SER A 39 16.38 -5.07 1.31
N LEU A 40 17.68 -4.88 1.58
CA LEU A 40 18.23 -5.05 2.93
C LEU A 40 18.06 -3.77 3.77
N ASP A 41 17.70 -2.66 3.13
CA ASP A 41 17.39 -1.39 3.79
C ASP A 41 15.90 -1.38 4.19
N PRO A 42 15.56 -1.17 5.47
CA PRO A 42 14.18 -0.99 5.92
C PRO A 42 13.44 0.16 5.23
N SER A 43 14.14 1.11 4.60
CA SER A 43 13.53 2.19 3.81
C SER A 43 13.20 1.77 2.37
N GLY A 44 13.75 0.66 1.87
CA GLY A 44 13.60 0.21 0.50
C GLY A 44 14.40 1.03 -0.53
N ALA A 45 15.31 1.90 -0.09
CA ALA A 45 16.09 2.73 -1.00
C ALA A 45 17.10 1.89 -1.82
N ASP A 46 17.72 0.90 -1.18
CA ASP A 46 18.72 0.03 -1.81
C ASP A 46 18.09 -1.27 -2.34
N ARG A 47 17.68 -1.23 -3.60
CA ARG A 47 16.95 -2.33 -4.25
C ARG A 47 17.92 -3.41 -4.70
N LEU A 48 17.67 -4.65 -4.30
CA LEU A 48 18.39 -5.81 -4.82
C LEU A 48 17.98 -6.09 -6.27
N SER A 49 18.96 -6.42 -7.11
CA SER A 49 18.69 -6.99 -8.42
C SER A 49 18.08 -8.39 -8.26
N THR A 50 17.38 -8.87 -9.29
CA THR A 50 16.80 -10.22 -9.31
C THR A 50 17.88 -11.30 -9.10
N GLU A 51 19.07 -11.12 -9.69
CA GLU A 51 20.20 -12.04 -9.54
C GLU A 51 20.75 -12.02 -8.11
N ALA A 52 20.88 -10.83 -7.52
CA ALA A 52 21.34 -10.67 -6.14
C ALA A 52 20.36 -11.32 -5.16
N ALA A 53 19.06 -11.08 -5.34
CA ALA A 53 18.01 -11.68 -4.53
C ALA A 53 18.01 -13.22 -4.66
N THR A 54 18.12 -13.74 -5.88
CA THR A 54 18.20 -15.19 -6.13
C THR A 54 19.43 -15.81 -5.50
N ARG A 55 20.60 -15.17 -5.60
CA ARG A 55 21.85 -15.64 -4.98
C ARG A 55 21.77 -15.68 -3.46
N LEU A 56 21.01 -14.77 -2.87
CA LEU A 56 20.74 -14.74 -1.43
C LEU A 56 19.60 -15.70 -1.02
N GLY A 57 19.01 -16.43 -1.96
CA GLY A 57 17.95 -17.40 -1.69
C GLY A 57 16.58 -16.78 -1.46
N PHE A 58 16.38 -15.50 -1.80
CA PHE A 58 15.08 -14.85 -1.66
C PHE A 58 14.13 -15.30 -2.77
N PRO A 59 12.87 -15.64 -2.44
CA PRO A 59 11.90 -16.08 -3.42
C PRO A 59 11.44 -14.93 -4.32
N SER A 60 11.04 -15.26 -5.54
CA SER A 60 10.31 -14.33 -6.40
C SER A 60 8.84 -14.29 -5.99
N PHE A 61 8.30 -13.09 -5.78
CA PHE A 61 6.90 -12.90 -5.43
C PHE A 61 6.15 -12.15 -6.53
N HIS A 62 5.05 -12.75 -6.98
CA HIS A 62 4.05 -12.07 -7.79
C HIS A 62 2.91 -11.64 -6.89
N CYS A 63 2.76 -10.32 -6.70
CA CYS A 63 1.64 -9.76 -5.98
C CYS A 63 0.59 -9.26 -6.98
N THR A 64 -0.67 -9.64 -6.76
CA THR A 64 -1.80 -8.99 -7.42
C THR A 64 -2.57 -8.24 -6.37
N THR A 65 -2.79 -6.95 -6.61
CA THR A 65 -3.52 -6.12 -5.66
C THR A 65 -4.80 -5.63 -6.34
N GLU A 66 -5.91 -5.72 -5.62
CA GLU A 66 -7.24 -5.35 -6.11
C GLU A 66 -7.92 -4.43 -5.09
N ILE A 67 -8.24 -3.21 -5.49
CA ILE A 67 -9.10 -2.31 -4.73
C ILE A 67 -10.52 -2.57 -5.17
N ARG A 68 -11.40 -2.95 -4.25
CA ARG A 68 -12.84 -3.08 -4.49
C ARG A 68 -13.55 -1.95 -3.76
N GLY A 69 -14.04 -0.98 -4.52
CA GLY A 69 -15.06 -0.05 -4.08
C GLY A 69 -16.40 -0.77 -3.99
N GLN A 70 -16.96 -0.83 -2.80
CA GLN A 70 -18.33 -1.30 -2.64
C GLN A 70 -19.26 -0.14 -2.98
N SER A 71 -20.12 -0.31 -3.98
CA SER A 71 -21.20 0.64 -4.23
C SER A 71 -22.31 0.40 -3.21
N TRP A 72 -22.69 1.43 -2.47
CA TRP A 72 -23.89 1.43 -1.65
C TRP A 72 -24.97 2.32 -2.25
N ASP A 73 -26.21 2.10 -1.85
CA ASP A 73 -27.31 3.00 -2.19
C ASP A 73 -27.05 4.42 -1.65
N ALA A 74 -27.61 5.42 -2.33
CA ALA A 74 -27.49 6.82 -1.92
C ALA A 74 -27.87 7.05 -0.45
N SER A 75 -28.89 6.32 0.04
CA SER A 75 -29.34 6.36 1.44
C SER A 75 -28.25 5.98 2.44
N VAL A 76 -27.34 5.06 2.07
CA VAL A 76 -26.22 4.65 2.93
C VAL A 76 -25.19 5.76 3.02
N TYR A 77 -24.87 6.41 1.89
CA TYR A 77 -23.95 7.56 1.87
C TYR A 77 -24.50 8.74 2.67
N GLU A 78 -25.79 9.04 2.54
CA GLU A 78 -26.46 10.06 3.37
C GLU A 78 -26.41 9.71 4.86
N GLY A 79 -26.63 8.44 5.20
CA GLY A 79 -26.54 7.94 6.58
C GLY A 79 -25.13 8.11 7.15
N LEU A 80 -24.10 7.76 6.38
CA LEU A 80 -22.69 7.95 6.77
C LEU A 80 -22.36 9.43 6.95
N GLN A 81 -22.83 10.30 6.06
CA GLN A 81 -22.63 11.74 6.17
C GLN A 81 -23.19 12.29 7.49
N LYS A 82 -24.43 11.94 7.82
CA LYS A 82 -25.07 12.33 9.10
C LYS A 82 -24.34 11.75 10.30
N PHE A 83 -23.87 10.50 10.21
CA PHE A 83 -23.10 9.86 11.26
C PHE A 83 -21.76 10.59 11.52
N HIS A 84 -21.03 10.95 10.47
CA HIS A 84 -19.77 11.71 10.59
C HIS A 84 -20.02 13.06 11.28
N GLN A 85 -21.02 13.80 10.82
CA GLN A 85 -21.42 15.08 11.42
C GLN A 85 -21.82 14.94 12.89
N GLY A 86 -22.61 13.91 13.23
CA GLY A 86 -23.01 13.62 14.62
C GLY A 86 -21.85 13.23 15.53
N LYS A 87 -20.72 12.79 14.95
CA LYS A 87 -19.46 12.53 15.66
C LYS A 87 -18.50 13.72 15.66
N GLY A 88 -18.89 14.86 15.08
CA GLY A 88 -18.07 16.07 15.00
C GLY A 88 -17.02 16.03 13.88
N PHE A 89 -17.11 15.09 12.95
CA PHE A 89 -16.23 15.04 11.78
C PHE A 89 -16.88 15.73 10.58
N ASP A 90 -16.08 16.46 9.80
CA ASP A 90 -16.52 16.97 8.50
C ASP A 90 -16.46 15.84 7.46
N PRO A 91 -17.59 15.41 6.88
CA PRO A 91 -17.65 14.33 5.89
C PRO A 91 -16.90 14.62 4.58
N TYR A 92 -16.55 15.88 4.31
CA TYR A 92 -15.76 16.27 3.14
C TYR A 92 -14.25 16.31 3.40
N THR A 93 -13.82 15.96 4.62
CA THR A 93 -12.41 15.92 5.01
C THR A 93 -11.94 14.48 5.22
N GLN A 94 -10.63 14.31 5.32
CA GLN A 94 -9.99 13.04 5.65
C GLN A 94 -9.86 12.80 7.16
N ASP A 95 -10.44 13.65 8.00
CA ASP A 95 -10.16 13.66 9.45
C ASP A 95 -10.63 12.39 10.15
N LEU A 96 -11.79 11.84 9.76
CA LEU A 96 -12.24 10.56 10.28
C LEU A 96 -11.27 9.43 9.91
N ALA A 97 -10.80 9.38 8.67
CA ALA A 97 -9.86 8.36 8.23
C ALA A 97 -8.53 8.46 8.99
N ARG A 98 -8.02 9.69 9.23
CA ARG A 98 -6.84 9.92 10.08
C ARG A 98 -7.07 9.48 11.52
N HIS A 99 -8.22 9.83 12.09
CA HIS A 99 -8.59 9.43 13.45
C HIS A 99 -8.65 7.90 13.61
N LEU A 100 -9.15 7.19 12.60
CA LEU A 100 -9.19 5.74 12.55
C LEU A 100 -7.88 5.09 12.11
N ARG A 101 -6.85 5.87 11.78
CA ARG A 101 -5.57 5.42 11.23
C ARG A 101 -5.73 4.57 9.96
N TYR A 102 -6.73 4.92 9.14
CA TYR A 102 -6.91 4.31 7.84
C TYR A 102 -5.93 4.87 6.81
N PRO A 103 -5.45 4.03 5.89
CA PRO A 103 -4.59 4.47 4.80
C PRO A 103 -5.34 5.47 3.91
N LEU A 104 -4.68 6.58 3.60
CA LEU A 104 -5.17 7.61 2.70
C LEU A 104 -4.57 7.38 1.31
N TYR A 105 -5.43 7.34 0.31
CA TYR A 105 -5.03 7.21 -1.08
C TYR A 105 -5.32 8.53 -1.80
N GLU A 106 -4.28 9.17 -2.33
CA GLU A 106 -4.46 10.29 -3.25
C GLU A 106 -4.54 9.73 -4.66
N LEU A 107 -5.67 9.98 -5.32
CA LEU A 107 -5.79 9.73 -6.73
C LEU A 107 -5.03 10.83 -7.46
N ALA A 108 -3.84 10.51 -7.96
CA ALA A 108 -3.12 11.43 -8.84
C ALA A 108 -3.95 11.62 -10.12
N SER A 109 -4.60 12.78 -10.26
CA SER A 109 -5.13 13.20 -11.56
C SER A 109 -3.96 13.44 -12.48
N ARG A 110 -3.97 12.82 -13.67
CA ARG A 110 -2.97 13.09 -14.71
C ARG A 110 -2.99 14.58 -15.03
N GLY A 111 -1.85 15.26 -14.86
CA GLY A 111 -1.68 16.61 -15.38
C GLY A 111 -1.88 16.60 -16.90
N ASP A 112 -2.62 17.58 -17.40
CA ASP A 112 -2.91 17.78 -18.82
C ASP A 112 -1.65 17.82 -19.70
#